data_AF-A0A7W4JA04-F1
#
_entry.id   AF-A0A7W4JA04-F1
#
_cell.length_a   1.000
_cell.length_b   1.000
_cell.length_c   1.000
_cell.angle_alpha   90.00
_cell.angle_beta   90.00
_cell.angle_gamma   90.00
#
_symmetry.space_group_name_H-M   'P 1'
#
loop_
_entity.id
_entity.type
_entity.pdbx_description
1 polymer ?
#
loop_
_entity_poly.entity_id
_entity_poly.type
_entity_poly.pdbx_seq_one_letter_code
_entity_poly.pdbx_strand_id
1 'polypeptide(L)'
;MLHVTVGHPRTAAMLDLEESARRAGLDFRPLRPEGERERIHFIDKYLTLAHALHQPSVRPHDIVLFTDAYDTLVTGAAAEIRRAFAAGDSDIVFNGEPVFWPPADGPDDPVQAYFDDHGTERCRYLNSGCYIGYAGAIRTMLSHCLTLSRETGDQDDQRLAARFTAQAAARHQLRVTVDAGSTIFGTLGGSLELYDYAGGAVRNRATGTWPPILHANGDKGPVAALSVLNMIHRLVPEGLDLLAIRAPGGLLHDGPDDAAPTVRAQPGPGLCVAVRAGPSSAFLLSPDRASIRSFRPDGALSTAPWAKGWETLALRPDGIRTSHDTPLTAYGLGTAEDTLTACPLPLAALAHWTPDQVRATLAALASL
;
A
#
# COMPACT_ATOMS: atom_id res chain seq x y z
N MET A 1 -13.76 6.17 -16.40
CA MET A 1 -12.42 6.66 -16.02
C MET A 1 -11.43 5.66 -16.59
N LEU A 2 -10.51 6.14 -17.40
CA LEU A 2 -9.52 5.32 -18.07
C LEU A 2 -8.38 5.01 -17.08
N HIS A 3 -7.99 3.75 -16.92
CA HIS A 3 -6.80 3.37 -16.16
C HIS A 3 -5.75 2.83 -17.13
N VAL A 4 -4.63 3.53 -17.23
CA VAL A 4 -3.52 3.19 -18.11
C VAL A 4 -2.31 2.77 -17.28
N THR A 5 -1.62 1.74 -17.73
CA THR A 5 -0.31 1.34 -17.21
C THR A 5 0.62 1.02 -18.37
N VAL A 6 1.94 1.13 -18.16
CA VAL A 6 2.95 0.71 -19.14
C VAL A 6 3.76 -0.45 -18.57
N GLY A 7 3.73 -1.61 -19.21
CA GLY A 7 4.42 -2.82 -18.73
C GLY A 7 4.57 -3.91 -19.78
N HIS A 8 5.67 -4.66 -19.69
CA HIS A 8 5.97 -5.88 -20.46
C HIS A 8 7.10 -6.70 -19.78
N PRO A 9 6.99 -8.04 -19.59
CA PRO A 9 5.88 -8.95 -19.94
C PRO A 9 4.75 -9.00 -18.87
N ARG A 10 3.66 -9.75 -19.16
CA ARG A 10 2.57 -10.01 -18.19
C ARG A 10 3.08 -10.92 -17.06
N THR A 11 3.56 -10.31 -15.99
CA THR A 11 3.93 -10.98 -14.74
C THR A 11 2.71 -11.18 -13.83
N ALA A 12 2.85 -11.98 -12.76
CA ALA A 12 1.79 -12.14 -11.76
C ALA A 12 1.31 -10.80 -11.18
N ALA A 13 2.24 -9.87 -10.88
CA ALA A 13 1.88 -8.54 -10.38
C ALA A 13 1.04 -7.73 -11.39
N MET A 14 1.31 -7.86 -12.69
CA MET A 14 0.52 -7.19 -13.72
C MET A 14 -0.90 -7.80 -13.83
N LEU A 15 -1.04 -9.10 -13.61
CA LEU A 15 -2.35 -9.76 -13.54
C LEU A 15 -3.13 -9.33 -12.30
N ASP A 16 -2.47 -9.19 -11.15
CA ASP A 16 -3.08 -8.69 -9.91
C ASP A 16 -3.57 -7.24 -10.07
N LEU A 17 -2.78 -6.38 -10.72
CA LEU A 17 -3.20 -5.02 -11.08
C LEU A 17 -4.38 -5.02 -12.05
N GLU A 18 -4.34 -5.82 -13.12
CA GLU A 18 -5.43 -5.91 -14.09
C GLU A 18 -6.75 -6.35 -13.43
N GLU A 19 -6.70 -7.43 -12.63
CA GLU A 19 -7.86 -7.96 -11.93
C GLU A 19 -8.40 -6.95 -10.91
N SER A 20 -7.53 -6.36 -10.09
CA SER A 20 -7.94 -5.38 -9.08
C SER A 20 -8.54 -4.10 -9.69
N ALA A 21 -7.98 -3.62 -10.80
CA ALA A 21 -8.49 -2.46 -11.52
C ALA A 21 -9.84 -2.72 -12.18
N ARG A 22 -9.98 -3.83 -12.92
CA ARG A 22 -11.25 -4.21 -13.56
C ARG A 22 -12.34 -4.40 -12.52
N ARG A 23 -12.02 -5.05 -11.39
CA ARG A 23 -12.95 -5.21 -10.27
C ARG A 23 -13.39 -3.88 -9.67
N ALA A 24 -12.49 -2.90 -9.55
CA ALA A 24 -12.82 -1.56 -9.09
C ALA A 24 -13.74 -0.79 -10.08
N GLY A 25 -13.99 -1.32 -11.28
CA GLY A 25 -14.78 -0.67 -12.32
C GLY A 25 -13.97 0.32 -13.16
N LEU A 26 -12.64 0.14 -13.23
CA LEU A 26 -11.77 0.93 -14.09
C LEU A 26 -11.74 0.35 -15.51
N ASP A 27 -11.70 1.22 -16.53
CA ASP A 27 -11.40 0.82 -17.91
C ASP A 27 -9.89 0.59 -18.03
N PHE A 28 -9.43 -0.60 -17.66
CA PHE A 28 -8.02 -0.95 -17.60
C PHE A 28 -7.42 -1.21 -18.99
N ARG A 29 -6.37 -0.45 -19.34
CA ARG A 29 -5.64 -0.54 -20.61
C ARG A 29 -4.13 -0.70 -20.35
N PRO A 30 -3.62 -1.94 -20.40
CA PRO A 30 -2.18 -2.16 -20.35
C PRO A 30 -1.56 -1.79 -21.68
N LEU A 31 -0.55 -0.93 -21.64
CA LEU A 31 0.23 -0.52 -22.81
C LEU A 31 1.61 -1.16 -22.77
N ARG A 32 2.16 -1.35 -23.97
CA ARG A 32 3.52 -1.82 -24.19
C ARG A 32 4.24 -0.79 -25.07
N PRO A 33 5.49 -0.41 -24.74
CA PRO A 33 6.30 0.41 -25.64
C PRO A 33 6.50 -0.28 -27.00
N GLU A 34 6.57 0.49 -28.08
CA GLU A 34 6.79 -0.05 -29.41
C GLU A 34 8.16 -0.74 -29.54
N GLY A 35 8.16 -1.89 -30.22
CA GLY A 35 9.35 -2.71 -30.50
C GLY A 35 9.57 -3.85 -29.51
N GLU A 36 10.34 -4.85 -29.95
CA GLU A 36 10.91 -5.85 -29.04
C GLU A 36 12.10 -5.24 -28.31
N ARG A 37 11.93 -4.98 -27.01
CA ARG A 37 12.98 -4.46 -26.14
C ARG A 37 13.12 -5.34 -24.92
N GLU A 38 14.37 -5.59 -24.50
CA GLU A 38 14.67 -6.34 -23.27
C GLU A 38 14.30 -5.54 -22.01
N ARG A 39 14.38 -4.20 -22.06
CA ARG A 39 14.10 -3.30 -20.93
C ARG A 39 13.28 -2.08 -21.36
N ILE A 40 12.38 -1.65 -20.48
CA ILE A 40 11.62 -0.39 -20.59
C ILE A 40 12.38 0.68 -19.81
N HIS A 41 12.70 1.81 -20.45
CA HIS A 41 13.26 2.98 -19.78
C HIS A 41 12.13 3.86 -19.22
N PHE A 42 12.43 4.70 -18.22
CA PHE A 42 11.44 5.58 -17.59
C PHE A 42 10.73 6.48 -18.61
N ILE A 43 11.48 7.11 -19.52
CA ILE A 43 10.90 7.94 -20.58
C ILE A 43 9.96 7.17 -21.53
N ASP A 44 10.18 5.86 -21.73
CA ASP A 44 9.37 5.05 -22.64
C ASP A 44 7.91 5.01 -22.14
N LYS A 45 7.69 5.15 -20.82
CA LYS A 45 6.35 5.29 -20.25
C LYS A 45 5.65 6.53 -20.80
N TYR A 46 6.33 7.68 -20.82
CA TYR A 46 5.76 8.94 -21.31
C TYR A 46 5.52 8.92 -22.81
N LEU A 47 6.46 8.36 -23.60
CA LEU A 47 6.26 8.18 -25.03
C LEU A 47 5.03 7.29 -25.33
N THR A 48 4.95 6.15 -24.65
CA THR A 48 3.86 5.18 -24.83
C THR A 48 2.51 5.77 -24.41
N LEU A 49 2.47 6.43 -23.26
CA LEU A 49 1.26 7.10 -22.78
C LEU A 49 0.85 8.23 -23.71
N ALA A 50 1.79 9.04 -24.19
CA ALA A 50 1.50 10.13 -25.13
C ALA A 50 0.85 9.58 -26.40
N HIS A 51 1.37 8.49 -26.97
CA HIS A 51 0.77 7.86 -28.15
C HIS A 51 -0.67 7.39 -27.88
N ALA A 52 -0.90 6.71 -26.75
CA ALA A 52 -2.23 6.22 -26.38
C ALA A 52 -3.22 7.36 -26.12
N LEU A 53 -2.78 8.43 -25.47
CA LEU A 53 -3.64 9.57 -25.17
C LEU A 53 -3.91 10.43 -26.41
N HIS A 54 -3.12 10.40 -27.48
CA HIS A 54 -3.42 11.14 -28.72
C HIS A 54 -4.42 10.44 -29.65
N GLN A 55 -4.87 9.23 -29.30
CA GLN A 55 -5.89 8.51 -30.07
C GLN A 55 -7.23 9.30 -30.08
N PRO A 56 -7.96 9.33 -31.22
CA PRO A 56 -9.20 10.10 -31.34
C PRO A 56 -10.31 9.71 -30.34
N SER A 57 -10.25 8.49 -29.79
CA SER A 57 -11.21 7.99 -28.82
C SER A 57 -11.02 8.56 -27.40
N VAL A 58 -9.88 9.21 -27.13
CA VAL A 58 -9.60 9.87 -25.84
C VAL A 58 -9.89 11.36 -25.98
N ARG A 59 -10.81 11.88 -25.17
CA ARG A 59 -11.21 13.30 -25.21
C ARG A 59 -10.46 14.10 -24.13
N PRO A 60 -10.22 15.40 -24.32
CA PRO A 60 -9.44 16.21 -23.37
C PRO A 60 -9.98 16.20 -21.92
N HIS A 61 -11.29 16.08 -21.73
CA HIS A 61 -11.96 16.05 -20.43
C HIS A 61 -12.12 14.65 -19.84
N ASP A 62 -11.66 13.60 -20.53
CA ASP A 62 -11.67 12.26 -19.96
C ASP A 62 -10.68 12.19 -18.80
N ILE A 63 -11.09 11.58 -17.69
CA ILE A 63 -10.23 11.35 -16.52
C ILE A 63 -9.39 10.10 -16.78
N VAL A 64 -8.07 10.27 -16.67
CA VAL A 64 -7.06 9.23 -16.84
C VAL A 64 -6.35 9.03 -15.51
N LEU A 65 -6.35 7.78 -15.04
CA LEU A 65 -5.50 7.30 -13.98
C LEU A 65 -4.31 6.57 -14.62
N PHE A 66 -3.10 7.04 -14.37
CA PHE A 66 -1.87 6.34 -14.71
C PHE A 66 -1.29 5.66 -13.47
N THR A 67 -0.83 4.43 -13.61
CA THR A 67 -0.04 3.74 -12.59
C THR A 67 1.12 2.98 -13.22
N ASP A 68 2.16 2.75 -12.42
CA ASP A 68 3.17 1.73 -12.69
C ASP A 68 2.52 0.34 -12.63
N ALA A 69 3.15 -0.62 -13.30
CA ALA A 69 2.52 -1.91 -13.58
C ALA A 69 2.74 -2.95 -12.49
N TYR A 70 3.96 -3.05 -11.95
CA TYR A 70 4.42 -4.26 -11.28
C TYR A 70 4.40 -4.21 -9.76
N ASP A 71 4.10 -3.04 -9.21
CA ASP A 71 4.19 -2.68 -7.80
C ASP A 71 3.03 -1.77 -7.40
N THR A 72 1.96 -1.77 -8.19
CA THR A 72 0.73 -1.05 -7.87
C THR A 72 -0.43 -2.03 -7.66
N LEU A 73 -1.33 -1.69 -6.73
CA LEU A 73 -2.56 -2.43 -6.46
C LEU A 73 -3.73 -1.45 -6.33
N VAL A 74 -4.88 -1.81 -6.90
CA VAL A 74 -6.14 -1.08 -6.68
C VAL A 74 -6.93 -1.75 -5.57
N THR A 75 -7.27 -1.01 -4.52
CA THR A 75 -8.01 -1.50 -3.35
C THR A 75 -9.40 -0.88 -3.26
N GLY A 76 -9.57 0.36 -3.71
CA GLY A 76 -10.85 1.08 -3.67
C GLY A 76 -11.60 1.11 -5.01
N ALA A 77 -12.83 1.61 -4.98
CA ALA A 77 -13.69 1.64 -6.16
C ALA A 77 -13.38 2.83 -7.09
N ALA A 78 -13.60 2.68 -8.40
CA ALA A 78 -13.42 3.75 -9.37
C ALA A 78 -14.26 5.01 -9.09
N ALA A 79 -15.41 4.84 -8.42
CA ALA A 79 -16.25 5.95 -7.99
C ALA A 79 -15.63 6.74 -6.83
N GLU A 80 -14.97 6.06 -5.90
CA GLU A 80 -14.26 6.68 -4.78
C GLU A 80 -13.06 7.46 -5.28
N ILE A 81 -12.21 6.85 -6.11
CA ILE A 81 -11.05 7.49 -6.72
C ILE A 81 -11.47 8.77 -7.48
N ARG A 82 -12.52 8.69 -8.30
CA ARG A 82 -13.04 9.85 -9.04
C ARG A 82 -13.57 10.95 -8.13
N ARG A 83 -14.26 10.61 -7.04
CA ARG A 83 -14.76 11.60 -6.07
C ARG A 83 -13.59 12.31 -5.38
N ALA A 84 -12.58 11.57 -4.96
CA ALA A 84 -11.39 12.15 -4.34
C ALA A 84 -10.65 13.08 -5.30
N PHE A 85 -10.48 12.69 -6.57
CA PHE A 85 -9.90 13.56 -7.59
C PHE A 85 -10.73 14.84 -7.83
N ALA A 86 -12.04 14.71 -7.99
CA ALA A 86 -12.93 15.84 -8.25
C ALA A 86 -13.00 16.83 -7.08
N ALA A 87 -12.77 16.38 -5.84
CA ALA A 87 -12.77 17.23 -4.65
C ALA A 87 -11.53 18.14 -4.54
N GLY A 88 -10.41 17.77 -5.18
CA GLY A 88 -9.13 18.50 -5.09
C GLY A 88 -9.01 19.74 -5.97
N ASP A 89 -9.95 19.94 -6.91
CA ASP A 89 -9.93 21.03 -7.90
C ASP A 89 -8.58 21.15 -8.64
N SER A 90 -7.98 20.00 -8.99
CA SER A 90 -6.70 19.93 -9.70
C SER A 90 -6.89 19.38 -11.10
N ASP A 91 -6.03 19.81 -12.02
CA ASP A 91 -5.96 19.26 -13.37
C ASP A 91 -5.21 17.92 -13.41
N ILE A 92 -4.17 17.81 -12.56
CA ILE A 92 -3.36 16.61 -12.35
C ILE A 92 -3.03 16.51 -10.85
N VAL A 93 -3.21 15.31 -10.28
CA VAL A 93 -2.78 14.96 -8.93
C VAL A 93 -1.77 13.82 -9.03
N PHE A 94 -0.55 14.07 -8.57
CA PHE A 94 0.48 13.04 -8.44
C PHE A 94 0.41 12.35 -7.09
N ASN A 95 0.86 11.10 -7.05
CA ASN A 95 1.17 10.41 -5.81
C ASN A 95 2.25 11.16 -5.02
N GLY A 96 2.13 11.14 -3.69
CA GLY A 96 3.06 11.79 -2.77
C GLY A 96 3.98 10.80 -2.07
N GLU A 97 5.24 11.17 -1.87
CA GLU A 97 6.26 10.38 -1.16
C GLU A 97 7.08 11.24 -0.19
N PRO A 98 7.74 10.62 0.83
CA PRO A 98 8.49 11.38 1.82
C PRO A 98 9.90 11.78 1.43
N VAL A 99 10.42 11.22 0.33
CA VAL A 99 11.79 11.46 -0.12
C VAL A 99 11.75 12.26 -1.41
N PHE A 100 12.50 13.36 -1.47
CA PHE A 100 12.73 14.03 -2.74
C PHE A 100 13.65 13.17 -3.59
N TRP A 101 13.10 12.57 -4.64
CA TRP A 101 13.82 11.67 -5.53
C TRP A 101 13.54 12.03 -7.01
N PRO A 102 14.54 11.91 -7.91
CA PRO A 102 15.95 11.68 -7.61
C PRO A 102 16.56 12.82 -6.76
N PRO A 103 17.72 12.60 -6.11
CA PRO A 103 18.34 13.62 -5.27
C PRO A 103 18.54 14.94 -6.02
N ALA A 104 18.38 16.05 -5.30
CA ALA A 104 18.60 17.39 -5.83
C ALA A 104 20.00 17.56 -6.45
N ASP A 105 20.07 18.38 -7.51
CA ASP A 105 21.34 18.67 -8.18
C ASP A 105 22.29 19.50 -7.27
N GLY A 106 21.75 20.15 -6.24
CA GLY A 106 22.48 20.91 -5.22
C GLY A 106 21.58 21.43 -4.09
N PRO A 107 22.13 22.11 -3.08
CA PRO A 107 21.36 22.61 -1.93
C PRO A 107 20.33 23.69 -2.31
N ASP A 108 20.53 24.38 -3.42
CA ASP A 108 19.65 25.46 -3.92
C ASP A 108 18.79 24.99 -5.12
N ASP A 109 18.45 23.70 -5.17
CA ASP A 109 17.62 23.15 -6.25
C ASP A 109 16.22 23.79 -6.21
N PRO A 110 15.82 24.55 -7.26
CA PRO A 110 14.57 25.29 -7.25
C PRO A 110 13.34 24.38 -7.31
N VAL A 111 13.48 23.15 -7.78
CA VAL A 111 12.39 22.17 -7.83
C VAL A 111 12.15 21.61 -6.44
N GLN A 112 13.20 21.29 -5.68
CA GLN A 112 13.03 20.86 -4.29
C GLN A 112 12.44 21.99 -3.44
N ALA A 113 12.98 23.20 -3.56
CA ALA A 113 12.48 24.38 -2.86
C ALA A 113 10.99 24.62 -3.14
N TYR A 114 10.54 24.43 -4.38
CA TYR A 114 9.12 24.50 -4.72
C TYR A 114 8.28 23.55 -3.85
N PHE A 115 8.66 22.27 -3.70
CA PHE A 115 7.88 21.34 -2.88
C PHE A 115 7.94 21.66 -1.38
N ASP A 116 9.09 22.13 -0.90
CA ASP A 116 9.24 22.52 0.51
C ASP A 116 8.42 23.78 0.86
N ASP A 117 8.26 24.71 -0.08
CA ASP A 117 7.44 25.92 0.10
C ASP A 117 5.93 25.65 0.01
N HIS A 118 5.53 24.56 -0.67
CA HIS A 118 4.12 24.26 -0.98
C HIS A 118 3.50 23.17 -0.09
N GLY A 119 4.23 22.64 0.89
CA GLY A 119 3.69 21.63 1.81
C GLY A 119 4.57 21.39 3.03
N THR A 120 3.94 21.09 4.17
CA THR A 120 4.65 20.67 5.40
C THR A 120 4.41 19.20 5.73
N GLU A 121 3.54 18.56 4.97
CA GLU A 121 3.18 17.17 5.06
C GLU A 121 4.39 16.29 4.79
N ARG A 122 4.38 15.10 5.40
CA ARG A 122 5.46 14.14 5.24
C ARG A 122 5.59 13.68 3.78
N CYS A 123 4.49 13.50 3.05
CA CYS A 123 4.48 13.03 1.66
C CYS A 123 4.37 14.16 0.62
N ARG A 124 5.04 15.30 0.84
CA ARG A 124 4.93 16.48 -0.02
C ARG A 124 5.65 16.37 -1.38
N TYR A 125 6.56 15.40 -1.54
CA TYR A 125 7.33 15.25 -2.78
C TYR A 125 6.58 14.39 -3.79
N LEU A 126 6.74 14.72 -5.07
CA LEU A 126 6.10 14.02 -6.18
C LEU A 126 6.71 12.64 -6.40
N ASN A 127 5.85 11.63 -6.54
CA ASN A 127 6.17 10.32 -7.10
C ASN A 127 5.49 10.14 -8.47
N SER A 128 6.25 9.85 -9.53
CA SER A 128 5.71 9.76 -10.90
C SER A 128 5.04 8.43 -11.22
N GLY A 129 5.21 7.42 -10.36
CA GLY A 129 4.69 6.07 -10.60
C GLY A 129 3.17 5.99 -10.55
N CYS A 130 2.47 6.98 -9.97
CA CYS A 130 1.01 7.05 -9.99
C CYS A 130 0.53 8.50 -10.08
N TYR A 131 -0.44 8.78 -10.95
CA TYR A 131 -1.11 10.07 -11.02
C TYR A 131 -2.47 9.98 -11.71
N ILE A 132 -3.35 10.93 -11.41
CA ILE A 132 -4.68 11.05 -12.01
C ILE A 132 -4.89 12.46 -12.52
N GLY A 133 -5.51 12.61 -13.68
CA GLY A 133 -5.77 13.93 -14.25
C GLY A 133 -6.66 13.89 -15.48
N TYR A 134 -6.99 15.08 -15.99
CA TYR A 134 -7.67 15.21 -17.27
C TYR A 134 -6.71 14.89 -18.42
N ALA A 135 -7.17 14.15 -19.42
CA ALA A 135 -6.34 13.73 -20.55
C ALA A 135 -5.68 14.92 -21.27
N GLY A 136 -6.37 16.07 -21.38
CA GLY A 136 -5.81 17.29 -21.95
C GLY A 136 -4.61 17.83 -21.17
N ALA A 137 -4.74 17.91 -19.83
CA ALA A 137 -3.66 18.36 -18.96
C ALA A 137 -2.47 17.39 -18.99
N ILE A 138 -2.73 16.08 -18.96
CA ILE A 138 -1.70 15.05 -19.06
C ILE A 138 -0.99 15.11 -20.42
N ARG A 139 -1.69 15.36 -21.53
CA ARG A 139 -1.04 15.57 -22.84
C ARG A 139 -0.07 16.75 -22.79
N THR A 140 -0.47 17.89 -22.22
CA THR A 140 0.39 19.07 -22.06
C THR A 140 1.64 18.74 -21.24
N MET A 141 1.48 18.05 -20.12
CA MET A 141 2.59 17.55 -19.30
C MET A 141 3.54 16.67 -20.11
N LEU A 142 3.02 15.64 -20.78
CA LEU A 142 3.83 14.70 -21.56
C LEU A 142 4.60 15.42 -22.69
N SER A 143 3.95 16.32 -23.42
CA SER A 143 4.60 17.13 -24.45
C SER A 143 5.73 18.00 -23.88
N HIS A 144 5.53 18.60 -22.71
CA HIS A 144 6.58 19.39 -22.05
C HIS A 144 7.75 18.50 -21.59
N CYS A 145 7.48 17.41 -20.88
CA CYS A 145 8.50 16.49 -20.39
C CYS A 145 9.31 15.85 -21.54
N LEU A 146 8.65 15.45 -22.63
CA LEU A 146 9.33 14.86 -23.79
C LEU A 146 10.22 15.87 -24.53
N THR A 147 9.80 17.14 -24.61
CA THR A 147 10.64 18.22 -25.16
C THR A 147 11.85 18.45 -24.25
N LEU A 148 11.63 18.62 -22.94
CA LEU A 148 12.71 18.83 -21.98
C LEU A 148 13.71 17.66 -21.96
N SER A 149 13.23 16.42 -22.07
CA SER A 149 14.06 15.23 -22.18
C SER A 149 14.99 15.28 -23.40
N ARG A 150 14.48 15.71 -24.56
CA ARG A 150 15.29 15.86 -25.78
C ARG A 150 16.33 16.98 -25.67
N GLU A 151 15.97 18.08 -25.00
CA GLU A 151 16.85 19.24 -24.84
C GLU A 151 17.98 18.99 -23.84
N THR A 152 17.69 18.27 -22.76
CA THR A 152 18.62 18.08 -21.63
C THR A 152 19.29 16.71 -21.61
N GLY A 153 18.77 15.74 -22.37
CA GLY A 153 19.18 14.34 -22.30
C GLY A 153 18.60 13.59 -21.09
N ASP A 154 17.84 14.27 -20.22
CA ASP A 154 17.23 13.69 -19.04
C ASP A 154 16.16 12.64 -19.40
N GLN A 155 16.29 11.43 -18.85
CA GLN A 155 15.38 10.31 -19.11
C GLN A 155 14.56 9.89 -17.89
N ASP A 156 14.71 10.59 -16.76
CA ASP A 156 14.04 10.27 -15.50
C ASP A 156 12.62 10.87 -15.48
N ASP A 157 11.61 10.01 -15.48
CA ASP A 157 10.20 10.42 -15.55
C ASP A 157 9.78 11.27 -14.34
N GLN A 158 10.30 10.95 -13.15
CA GLN A 158 10.04 11.68 -11.92
C GLN A 158 10.64 13.07 -11.91
N ARG A 159 11.92 13.22 -12.25
CA ARG A 159 12.58 14.54 -12.35
C ARG A 159 11.91 15.43 -13.39
N LEU A 160 11.54 14.87 -14.54
CA LEU A 160 10.83 15.62 -15.58
C LEU A 160 9.43 16.07 -15.13
N ALA A 161 8.68 15.22 -14.40
CA ALA A 161 7.37 15.59 -13.85
C ALA A 161 7.48 16.62 -12.72
N ALA A 162 8.49 16.50 -11.86
CA ALA A 162 8.78 17.45 -10.79
C ALA A 162 9.09 18.85 -11.37
N ARG A 163 9.97 18.92 -12.38
CA ARG A 163 10.28 20.17 -13.11
C ARG A 163 9.05 20.78 -13.79
N PHE A 164 8.21 19.95 -14.41
CA PHE A 164 6.94 20.40 -14.99
C PHE A 164 6.01 20.98 -13.92
N THR A 165 5.85 20.28 -12.81
CA THR A 165 4.95 20.67 -11.71
C THR A 165 5.31 22.05 -11.17
N ALA A 166 6.59 22.32 -10.91
CA ALA A 166 7.09 23.62 -10.45
C ALA A 166 6.80 24.78 -11.42
N GLN A 167 6.50 24.48 -12.69
CA GLN A 167 6.27 25.48 -13.74
C GLN A 167 4.83 25.48 -14.29
N ALA A 168 3.99 24.53 -13.87
CA ALA A 168 2.71 24.23 -14.50
C ALA A 168 1.74 25.43 -14.45
N ALA A 169 1.62 26.08 -13.30
CA ALA A 169 0.75 27.24 -13.15
C ALA A 169 1.21 28.42 -14.02
N ALA A 170 2.49 28.75 -13.97
CA ALA A 170 3.04 29.92 -14.66
C ALA A 170 3.12 29.75 -16.18
N ARG A 171 3.42 28.55 -16.67
CA ARG A 171 3.66 28.30 -18.11
C ARG A 171 2.46 27.72 -18.85
N HIS A 172 1.60 26.98 -18.15
CA HIS A 172 0.53 26.19 -18.78
C HIS A 172 -0.86 26.50 -18.22
N GLN A 173 -0.97 27.34 -17.18
CA GLN A 173 -2.23 27.64 -16.49
C GLN A 173 -2.91 26.36 -15.96
N LEU A 174 -2.10 25.37 -15.58
CA LEU A 174 -2.57 24.09 -15.03
C LEU A 174 -2.33 24.05 -13.52
N ARG A 175 -3.31 23.58 -12.78
CA ARG A 175 -3.20 23.27 -11.36
C ARG A 175 -2.75 21.83 -11.16
N VAL A 176 -1.48 21.67 -10.83
CA VAL A 176 -0.84 20.37 -10.59
C VAL A 176 -0.49 20.27 -9.11
N THR A 177 -0.94 19.21 -8.45
CA THR A 177 -0.77 19.01 -7.01
C THR A 177 -0.20 17.63 -6.68
N VAL A 178 0.31 17.47 -5.47
CA VAL A 178 0.73 16.17 -4.90
C VAL A 178 -0.30 15.74 -3.86
N ASP A 179 -0.69 14.46 -3.86
CA ASP A 179 -1.56 13.87 -2.84
C ASP A 179 -0.80 13.59 -1.54
N ALA A 180 -0.37 14.66 -0.88
CA ALA A 180 0.44 14.56 0.34
C ALA A 180 -0.35 13.98 1.53
N GLY A 181 -1.68 13.99 1.45
CA GLY A 181 -2.59 13.42 2.44
C GLY A 181 -2.87 11.92 2.28
N SER A 182 -2.36 11.29 1.23
CA SER A 182 -2.66 9.90 0.84
C SER A 182 -4.17 9.64 0.70
N THR A 183 -4.89 10.54 0.05
CA THR A 183 -6.35 10.44 -0.15
C THR A 183 -6.70 9.52 -1.32
N ILE A 184 -5.87 9.53 -2.36
CA ILE A 184 -6.00 8.74 -3.59
C ILE A 184 -4.91 7.67 -3.63
N PHE A 185 -3.68 8.03 -3.25
CA PHE A 185 -2.49 7.21 -3.42
C PHE A 185 -1.78 6.94 -2.09
N GLY A 186 -1.41 5.68 -1.87
CA GLY A 186 -0.59 5.24 -0.76
C GLY A 186 0.77 4.77 -1.26
N THR A 187 1.77 5.65 -1.28
CA THR A 187 3.17 5.26 -1.45
C THR A 187 3.58 4.40 -0.26
N LEU A 188 4.07 3.20 -0.51
CA LEU A 188 4.54 2.29 0.53
C LEU A 188 6.08 2.28 0.62
N GLY A 189 6.78 2.51 -0.50
CA GLY A 189 8.23 2.57 -0.53
C GLY A 189 8.76 3.65 0.40
N GLY A 190 9.66 3.27 1.31
CA GLY A 190 10.25 4.18 2.31
C GLY A 190 9.26 4.84 3.27
N SER A 191 8.02 4.34 3.34
CA SER A 191 6.92 5.00 4.05
C SER A 191 5.93 4.02 4.71
N LEU A 192 6.25 2.72 4.79
CA LEU A 192 5.40 1.69 5.40
C LEU A 192 4.95 2.04 6.82
N GLU A 193 5.79 2.73 7.59
CA GLU A 193 5.48 3.21 8.93
C GLU A 193 4.39 4.29 8.96
N LEU A 194 4.01 4.89 7.83
CA LEU A 194 2.84 5.76 7.78
C LEU A 194 1.53 5.00 7.82
N TYR A 195 1.54 3.68 7.57
CA TYR A 195 0.33 2.91 7.34
C TYR A 195 0.11 1.81 8.36
N ASP A 196 -1.16 1.50 8.59
CA ASP A 196 -1.61 0.24 9.18
C ASP A 196 -2.61 -0.47 8.27
N TYR A 197 -2.74 -1.78 8.48
CA TYR A 197 -3.82 -2.59 7.94
C TYR A 197 -4.92 -2.64 9.00
N ALA A 198 -6.12 -2.21 8.64
CA ALA A 198 -7.25 -2.07 9.54
C ALA A 198 -8.55 -2.32 8.77
N GLY A 199 -9.47 -3.12 9.32
CA GLY A 199 -10.79 -3.32 8.71
C GLY A 199 -10.73 -3.79 7.26
N GLY A 200 -9.72 -4.59 6.89
CA GLY A 200 -9.56 -5.12 5.54
C GLY A 200 -8.83 -4.22 4.54
N ALA A 201 -8.43 -3.01 4.93
CA ALA A 201 -7.80 -2.03 4.04
C ALA A 201 -6.56 -1.38 4.66
N VAL A 202 -5.77 -0.72 3.80
CA VAL A 202 -4.62 0.08 4.23
C VAL A 202 -5.08 1.48 4.60
N ARG A 203 -4.66 1.96 5.76
CA ARG A 203 -4.97 3.30 6.28
C ARG A 203 -3.70 4.08 6.56
N ASN A 204 -3.64 5.33 6.15
CA ASN A 204 -2.62 6.26 6.60
C ASN A 204 -2.96 6.71 8.03
N ARG A 205 -2.05 6.45 8.98
CA ARG A 205 -2.28 6.68 10.42
C ARG A 205 -2.27 8.17 10.78
N ALA A 206 -1.51 8.97 10.05
CA ALA A 206 -1.37 10.39 10.33
C ALA A 206 -2.59 11.18 9.85
N THR A 207 -3.10 10.84 8.68
CA THR A 207 -4.21 11.56 8.04
C THR A 207 -5.57 10.89 8.25
N GLY A 208 -5.59 9.61 8.62
CA GLY A 208 -6.79 8.80 8.76
C GLY A 208 -7.41 8.37 7.43
N THR A 209 -6.75 8.64 6.30
CA THR A 209 -7.25 8.32 4.96
C THR A 209 -7.03 6.86 4.58
N TRP A 210 -7.79 6.40 3.58
CA TRP A 210 -7.79 5.04 3.08
C TRP A 210 -7.44 5.06 1.59
N PRO A 211 -6.15 5.12 1.21
CA PRO A 211 -5.77 5.30 -0.18
C PRO A 211 -6.29 4.13 -1.05
N PRO A 212 -7.14 4.39 -2.05
CA PRO A 212 -7.71 3.36 -2.92
C PRO A 212 -6.70 2.79 -3.94
N ILE A 213 -5.52 3.38 -4.06
CA ILE A 213 -4.43 2.94 -4.93
C ILE A 213 -3.15 2.86 -4.11
N LEU A 214 -2.52 1.70 -4.07
CA LEU A 214 -1.29 1.47 -3.30
C LEU A 214 -0.12 1.28 -4.26
N HIS A 215 0.98 1.97 -4.01
CA HIS A 215 2.18 1.91 -4.84
C HIS A 215 3.40 1.57 -3.98
N ALA A 216 3.95 0.38 -4.17
CA ALA A 216 5.13 -0.11 -3.45
C ALA A 216 6.41 0.09 -4.27
N ASN A 217 6.72 1.36 -4.55
CA ASN A 217 7.95 1.75 -5.23
C ASN A 217 9.18 1.17 -4.49
N GLY A 218 10.10 0.61 -5.25
CA GLY A 218 11.30 -0.05 -4.71
C GLY A 218 11.05 -1.49 -4.27
N ASP A 219 10.45 -1.69 -3.08
CA ASP A 219 10.18 -3.02 -2.53
C ASP A 219 8.74 -3.47 -2.78
N LYS A 220 8.58 -4.52 -3.58
CA LYS A 220 7.28 -5.05 -4.04
C LYS A 220 6.65 -6.04 -3.06
N GLY A 221 7.39 -6.48 -2.04
CA GLY A 221 6.93 -7.48 -1.06
C GLY A 221 5.55 -7.14 -0.44
N PRO A 222 5.35 -5.92 0.09
CA PRO A 222 4.08 -5.52 0.69
C PRO A 222 2.88 -5.65 -0.25
N VAL A 223 3.01 -5.26 -1.52
CA VAL A 223 1.90 -5.34 -2.51
C VAL A 223 1.55 -6.79 -2.83
N ALA A 224 2.53 -7.71 -2.87
CA ALA A 224 2.25 -9.12 -3.09
C ALA A 224 1.42 -9.73 -1.95
N ALA A 225 1.75 -9.39 -0.69
CA ALA A 225 0.96 -9.82 0.46
C ALA A 225 -0.45 -9.19 0.48
N LEU A 226 -0.53 -7.88 0.20
CA LEU A 226 -1.79 -7.14 0.15
C LEU A 226 -2.72 -7.59 -0.97
N SER A 227 -2.18 -8.02 -2.11
CA SER A 227 -2.95 -8.58 -3.21
C SER A 227 -3.78 -9.80 -2.75
N VAL A 228 -3.15 -10.70 -2.00
CA VAL A 228 -3.82 -11.86 -1.42
C VAL A 228 -4.86 -11.43 -0.38
N LEU A 229 -4.50 -10.53 0.56
CA LEU A 229 -5.41 -9.98 1.58
C LEU A 229 -6.66 -9.32 0.98
N ASN A 230 -6.47 -8.49 -0.05
CA ASN A 230 -7.53 -7.83 -0.80
C ASN A 230 -8.49 -8.84 -1.47
N MET A 231 -7.96 -9.96 -1.98
CA MET A 231 -8.79 -11.04 -2.53
C MET A 231 -9.64 -11.72 -1.46
N ILE A 232 -9.12 -11.95 -0.26
CA ILE A 232 -9.86 -12.62 0.82
C ILE A 232 -10.91 -11.72 1.42
N HIS A 233 -10.58 -10.45 1.69
CA HIS A 233 -11.55 -9.50 2.23
C HIS A 233 -12.79 -9.40 1.33
N ARG A 234 -12.64 -9.64 0.03
CA ARG A 234 -13.79 -9.80 -0.88
C ARG A 234 -14.60 -11.07 -0.62
N LEU A 235 -13.95 -12.22 -0.44
CA LEU A 235 -14.62 -13.50 -0.22
C LEU A 235 -15.31 -13.55 1.15
N VAL A 236 -14.75 -12.84 2.13
CA VAL A 236 -15.23 -12.80 3.51
C VAL A 236 -15.18 -11.35 4.05
N PRO A 237 -16.11 -10.47 3.62
CA PRO A 237 -16.10 -9.04 3.96
C PRO A 237 -16.17 -8.75 5.45
N GLU A 238 -16.84 -9.60 6.21
CA GLU A 238 -17.03 -9.43 7.64
C GLU A 238 -16.02 -10.20 8.52
N GLY A 239 -15.15 -11.03 7.92
CA GLY A 239 -14.55 -12.15 8.65
C GLY A 239 -13.03 -12.16 8.79
N LEU A 240 -12.28 -11.26 8.14
CA LEU A 240 -10.82 -11.30 8.23
C LEU A 240 -10.20 -9.90 8.32
N ASP A 241 -9.68 -9.58 9.50
CA ASP A 241 -8.80 -8.43 9.74
C ASP A 241 -7.53 -8.93 10.41
N LEU A 242 -6.40 -8.28 10.14
CA LEU A 242 -5.13 -8.60 10.78
C LEU A 242 -4.84 -7.61 11.89
N LEU A 243 -4.52 -8.13 13.07
CA LEU A 243 -4.27 -7.36 14.27
C LEU A 243 -2.85 -7.63 14.78
N ALA A 244 -2.22 -6.61 15.34
CA ALA A 244 -1.05 -6.78 16.19
C ALA A 244 -1.49 -6.87 17.65
N ILE A 245 -0.67 -7.55 18.47
CA ILE A 245 -0.83 -7.55 19.92
C ILE A 245 0.04 -6.45 20.53
N ARG A 246 -0.59 -5.52 21.26
CA ARG A 246 0.04 -4.42 21.95
C ARG A 246 0.21 -4.74 23.43
N ALA A 247 1.39 -4.45 23.94
CA ALA A 247 1.74 -4.56 25.36
C ALA A 247 2.22 -3.19 25.87
N PRO A 248 2.29 -2.98 27.20
CA PRO A 248 2.99 -1.82 27.75
C PRO A 248 4.40 -1.69 27.17
N GLY A 249 4.71 -0.54 26.58
CA GLY A 249 6.01 -0.27 25.96
C GLY A 249 6.16 -0.69 24.49
N GLY A 250 5.16 -1.32 23.85
CA GLY A 250 5.26 -1.60 22.42
C GLY A 250 4.34 -2.70 21.88
N LEU A 251 4.87 -3.47 20.94
CA LEU A 251 4.22 -4.56 20.24
C LEU A 251 4.87 -5.89 20.65
N LEU A 252 4.03 -6.90 20.83
CA LEU A 252 4.48 -8.24 21.19
C LEU A 252 5.10 -8.95 19.98
N HIS A 253 6.27 -9.53 20.18
CA HIS A 253 6.99 -10.32 19.20
C HIS A 253 7.30 -11.70 19.78
N ASP A 254 7.16 -12.71 18.95
CA ASP A 254 7.62 -14.07 19.24
C ASP A 254 9.14 -14.09 19.44
N GLY A 255 9.59 -14.87 20.41
CA GLY A 255 11.01 -15.15 20.60
C GLY A 255 11.54 -16.10 19.51
N PRO A 256 12.82 -16.00 19.12
CA PRO A 256 13.45 -16.98 18.24
C PRO A 256 13.55 -18.35 18.94
N ASP A 257 13.36 -19.45 18.20
CA ASP A 257 13.67 -20.82 18.65
C ASP A 257 13.18 -21.16 20.09
N ASP A 258 11.86 -21.08 20.33
CA ASP A 258 11.22 -21.31 21.63
C ASP A 258 11.61 -20.34 22.76
N ALA A 259 12.36 -19.27 22.45
CA ALA A 259 12.66 -18.23 23.43
C ALA A 259 11.41 -17.47 23.86
N ALA A 260 11.51 -16.86 25.04
CA ALA A 260 10.46 -16.01 25.57
C ALA A 260 10.15 -14.85 24.60
N PRO A 261 8.87 -14.49 24.45
CA PRO A 261 8.44 -13.37 23.62
C PRO A 261 8.94 -12.04 24.19
N THR A 262 9.05 -11.05 23.32
CA THR A 262 9.63 -9.75 23.63
C THR A 262 8.67 -8.63 23.26
N VAL A 263 8.73 -7.51 24.00
CA VAL A 263 8.02 -6.29 23.64
C VAL A 263 8.99 -5.35 22.94
N ARG A 264 8.63 -4.88 21.75
CA ARG A 264 9.44 -3.96 20.94
C ARG A 264 8.63 -2.75 20.51
N ALA A 265 9.23 -1.57 20.53
CA ALA A 265 8.55 -0.34 20.15
C ALA A 265 8.16 -0.30 18.66
N GLN A 266 8.98 -0.89 17.79
CA GLN A 266 8.80 -0.92 16.33
C GLN A 266 8.42 -2.33 15.86
N PRO A 267 7.62 -2.44 14.77
CA PRO A 267 7.33 -3.72 14.15
C PRO A 267 8.58 -4.33 13.53
N GLY A 268 8.64 -5.66 13.46
CA GLY A 268 9.71 -6.38 12.79
C GLY A 268 9.41 -7.87 12.61
N PRO A 269 10.42 -8.65 12.20
CA PRO A 269 10.32 -10.11 12.14
C PRO A 269 9.87 -10.69 13.49
N GLY A 270 8.97 -11.67 13.45
CA GLY A 270 8.40 -12.28 14.65
C GLY A 270 7.28 -11.48 15.32
N LEU A 271 6.82 -10.35 14.76
CA LEU A 271 5.63 -9.66 15.30
C LEU A 271 4.46 -10.64 15.44
N CYS A 272 3.86 -10.70 16.64
CA CYS A 272 2.68 -11.51 16.90
C CYS A 272 1.50 -10.93 16.14
N VAL A 273 0.94 -11.72 15.22
CA VAL A 273 -0.22 -11.34 14.40
C VAL A 273 -1.40 -12.21 14.77
N ALA A 274 -2.52 -11.58 15.08
CA ALA A 274 -3.79 -12.24 15.29
C ALA A 274 -4.72 -11.97 14.11
N VAL A 275 -5.54 -12.95 13.77
CA VAL A 275 -6.56 -12.84 12.74
C VAL A 275 -7.90 -12.71 13.42
N ARG A 276 -8.55 -11.56 13.23
CA ARG A 276 -9.89 -11.30 13.75
C ARG A 276 -10.90 -12.17 13.00
N ALA A 277 -11.74 -12.86 13.76
CA ALA A 277 -12.83 -13.69 13.27
C ALA A 277 -14.12 -13.30 14.00
N GLY A 278 -14.68 -12.14 13.66
CA GLY A 278 -15.84 -11.53 14.33
C GLY A 278 -15.48 -10.32 15.21
N PRO A 279 -16.47 -9.66 15.84
CA PRO A 279 -16.28 -8.36 16.50
C PRO A 279 -15.31 -8.39 17.70
N SER A 280 -15.26 -9.51 18.43
CA SER A 280 -14.53 -9.63 19.69
C SER A 280 -13.74 -10.94 19.79
N SER A 281 -13.47 -11.59 18.67
CA SER A 281 -12.79 -12.88 18.61
C SER A 281 -11.65 -12.86 17.61
N ALA A 282 -10.55 -13.53 17.95
CA ALA A 282 -9.40 -13.67 17.08
C ALA A 282 -8.67 -15.00 17.29
N PHE A 283 -7.81 -15.34 16.34
CA PHE A 283 -6.88 -16.47 16.43
C PHE A 283 -5.47 -15.93 16.32
N LEU A 284 -4.58 -16.32 17.23
CA LEU A 284 -3.18 -15.89 17.19
C LEU A 284 -2.39 -16.82 16.24
N LEU A 285 -1.66 -16.27 15.29
CA LEU A 285 -0.84 -17.05 14.37
C LEU A 285 0.43 -17.56 15.07
N SER A 286 0.93 -18.71 14.61
CA SER A 286 2.27 -19.18 14.94
C SER A 286 3.36 -18.28 14.32
N PRO A 287 4.60 -18.32 14.85
CA PRO A 287 5.70 -17.48 14.33
C PRO A 287 5.98 -17.67 12.84
N ASP A 288 5.80 -18.89 12.32
CA ASP A 288 5.98 -19.23 10.90
C ASP A 288 4.83 -18.75 10.00
N ARG A 289 3.72 -18.29 10.60
CA ARG A 289 2.49 -17.83 9.94
C ARG A 289 1.83 -18.91 9.07
N ALA A 290 2.06 -20.17 9.39
CA ALA A 290 1.47 -21.30 8.69
C ALA A 290 0.40 -22.06 9.51
N SER A 291 0.29 -21.74 10.81
CA SER A 291 -0.63 -22.39 11.73
C SER A 291 -1.16 -21.41 12.78
N ILE A 292 -2.01 -21.89 13.68
CA ILE A 292 -2.60 -21.11 14.76
C ILE A 292 -2.01 -21.57 16.10
N ARG A 293 -1.78 -20.64 17.02
CA ARG A 293 -1.41 -20.96 18.40
C ARG A 293 -2.58 -21.60 19.13
N SER A 294 -2.28 -22.70 19.81
CA SER A 294 -3.23 -23.40 20.67
C SER A 294 -2.83 -23.30 22.13
N PHE A 295 -3.80 -22.95 22.97
CA PHE A 295 -3.64 -22.58 24.37
C PHE A 295 -4.19 -23.68 25.25
N ARG A 296 -3.32 -24.47 25.86
CA ARG A 296 -3.75 -25.63 26.65
C ARG A 296 -4.23 -25.22 28.05
N PRO A 297 -5.15 -25.96 28.68
CA PRO A 297 -5.59 -25.68 30.05
C PRO A 297 -4.48 -25.75 31.10
N ASP A 298 -3.41 -26.49 30.81
CA ASP A 298 -2.21 -26.65 31.66
C ASP A 298 -1.25 -25.44 31.57
N GLY A 299 -1.59 -24.40 30.79
CA GLY A 299 -0.78 -23.21 30.58
C GLY A 299 0.26 -23.35 29.46
N ALA A 300 0.33 -24.51 28.78
CA ALA A 300 1.26 -24.72 27.68
C ALA A 300 0.77 -24.12 26.36
N LEU A 301 1.73 -23.66 25.56
CA LEU A 301 1.53 -23.26 24.17
C LEU A 301 1.84 -24.42 23.23
N SER A 302 1.05 -24.54 22.17
CA SER A 302 1.32 -25.45 21.05
C SER A 302 0.83 -24.80 19.76
N THR A 303 0.94 -25.50 18.63
CA THR A 303 0.40 -25.07 17.35
C THR A 303 -0.62 -26.06 16.82
N ALA A 304 -1.61 -25.56 16.08
CA ALA A 304 -2.64 -26.33 15.41
C ALA A 304 -2.72 -25.89 13.94
N PRO A 305 -2.71 -26.84 12.97
CA PRO A 305 -2.77 -26.50 11.55
C PRO A 305 -4.16 -26.09 11.07
N TRP A 306 -5.17 -26.09 11.97
CA TRP A 306 -6.54 -25.65 11.73
C TRP A 306 -7.06 -24.93 12.98
N ALA A 307 -8.09 -24.12 12.82
CA ALA A 307 -8.75 -23.43 13.91
C ALA A 307 -9.88 -24.29 14.52
N LYS A 308 -10.02 -24.32 15.84
CA LYS A 308 -11.22 -24.79 16.56
C LYS A 308 -11.62 -23.75 17.59
N GLY A 309 -12.83 -23.88 18.14
CA GLY A 309 -13.37 -22.90 19.10
C GLY A 309 -12.53 -22.70 20.38
N TRP A 310 -11.72 -23.69 20.77
CA TRP A 310 -10.83 -23.55 21.93
C TRP A 310 -9.52 -22.77 21.66
N GLU A 311 -9.09 -22.59 20.41
CA GLU A 311 -7.98 -21.67 20.08
C GLU A 311 -8.42 -20.20 20.03
N THR A 312 -9.72 -19.93 20.12
CA THR A 312 -10.26 -18.58 20.03
C THR A 312 -9.82 -17.73 21.22
N LEU A 313 -9.36 -16.53 20.90
CA LEU A 313 -9.07 -15.45 21.84
C LEU A 313 -10.26 -14.49 21.90
N ALA A 314 -10.71 -14.18 23.11
CA ALA A 314 -11.64 -13.09 23.38
C ALA A 314 -10.87 -11.77 23.49
N LEU A 315 -11.19 -10.82 22.60
CA LEU A 315 -10.67 -9.46 22.63
C LEU A 315 -11.54 -8.62 23.56
N ARG A 316 -11.02 -8.23 24.72
CA ARG A 316 -11.74 -7.41 25.70
C ARG A 316 -11.01 -6.09 25.98
N PRO A 317 -11.71 -5.05 26.47
CA PRO A 317 -11.07 -3.78 26.85
C PRO A 317 -10.06 -3.92 27.99
N ASP A 318 -10.26 -4.89 28.89
CA ASP A 318 -9.44 -5.17 30.06
C ASP A 318 -8.33 -6.20 29.79
N GLY A 319 -8.25 -6.76 28.59
CA GLY A 319 -7.21 -7.71 28.21
C GLY A 319 -7.64 -8.69 27.13
N ILE A 320 -6.70 -9.51 26.67
CA ILE A 320 -6.98 -10.64 25.77
C ILE A 320 -7.00 -11.94 26.59
N ARG A 321 -8.06 -12.73 26.42
CA ARG A 321 -8.24 -14.00 27.15
C ARG A 321 -8.42 -15.17 26.20
N THR A 322 -8.00 -16.35 26.61
CA THR A 322 -8.22 -17.60 25.87
C THR A 322 -9.64 -18.11 26.06
N SER A 323 -10.02 -19.15 25.32
CA SER A 323 -11.31 -19.85 25.48
C SER A 323 -11.53 -20.45 26.87
N HIS A 324 -10.45 -20.63 27.64
CA HIS A 324 -10.46 -21.10 29.03
C HIS A 324 -10.65 -19.95 30.05
N ASP A 325 -10.92 -18.73 29.57
CA ASP A 325 -10.98 -17.50 30.37
C ASP A 325 -9.67 -17.20 31.10
N THR A 326 -8.54 -17.71 30.62
CA THR A 326 -7.20 -17.42 31.14
C THR A 326 -6.61 -16.21 30.42
N PRO A 327 -6.00 -15.23 31.10
CA PRO A 327 -5.28 -14.13 30.45
C PRO A 327 -4.19 -14.64 29.51
N LEU A 328 -4.04 -14.02 28.33
CA LEU A 328 -3.02 -14.42 27.35
C LEU A 328 -1.59 -14.34 27.92
N THR A 329 -1.36 -13.42 28.85
CA THR A 329 -0.10 -13.24 29.61
C THR A 329 0.31 -14.49 30.37
N ALA A 330 -0.64 -15.31 30.84
CA ALA A 330 -0.36 -16.53 31.60
C ALA A 330 0.28 -17.65 30.75
N TYR A 331 0.22 -17.53 29.42
CA TYR A 331 0.86 -18.46 28.49
C TYR A 331 2.31 -18.07 28.18
N GLY A 332 2.95 -17.26 29.02
CA GLY A 332 4.31 -16.78 28.77
C GLY A 332 4.41 -15.82 27.59
N LEU A 333 3.28 -15.27 27.12
CA LEU A 333 3.15 -14.27 26.04
C LEU A 333 3.14 -12.82 26.54
N GLY A 334 3.52 -12.59 27.81
CA GLY A 334 3.26 -11.31 28.47
C GLY A 334 4.37 -10.81 29.38
N THR A 335 4.21 -9.54 29.76
CA THR A 335 4.86 -8.89 30.90
C THR A 335 4.12 -9.25 32.20
N ALA A 336 4.64 -8.86 33.37
CA ALA A 336 3.94 -9.06 34.66
C ALA A 336 2.59 -8.34 34.77
N GLU A 337 2.26 -7.45 33.83
CA GLU A 337 0.99 -6.72 33.74
C GLU A 337 0.05 -7.37 32.70
N ASP A 338 -1.21 -7.57 33.06
CA ASP A 338 -2.27 -8.24 32.26
C ASP A 338 -2.84 -7.39 31.10
N THR A 339 -2.18 -6.31 30.69
CA THR A 339 -2.76 -5.28 29.82
C THR A 339 -2.42 -5.47 28.34
N LEU A 340 -2.58 -6.69 27.82
CA LEU A 340 -2.48 -6.94 26.38
C LEU A 340 -3.75 -6.48 25.67
N THR A 341 -3.60 -5.72 24.59
CA THR A 341 -4.71 -5.24 23.76
C THR A 341 -4.44 -5.53 22.28
N ALA A 342 -5.50 -5.65 21.48
CA ALA A 342 -5.35 -5.78 20.03
C ALA A 342 -5.41 -4.42 19.37
N CYS A 343 -4.56 -4.17 18.36
CA CYS A 343 -4.59 -2.95 17.56
C CYS A 343 -4.45 -3.27 16.07
N PRO A 344 -4.74 -2.30 15.17
CA PRO A 344 -4.42 -2.42 13.76
C PRO A 344 -2.98 -2.89 13.54
N LEU A 345 -2.79 -3.73 12.52
CA LEU A 345 -1.48 -4.27 12.18
C LEU A 345 -0.63 -3.18 11.52
N PRO A 346 0.53 -2.76 12.07
CA PRO A 346 1.42 -1.85 11.36
C PRO A 346 1.84 -2.44 10.01
N LEU A 347 1.71 -1.67 8.92
CA LEU A 347 1.89 -2.22 7.58
C LEU A 347 3.32 -2.70 7.33
N ALA A 348 4.30 -2.10 8.00
CA ALA A 348 5.70 -2.53 8.01
C ALA A 348 5.87 -4.02 8.39
N ALA A 349 4.93 -4.61 9.13
CA ALA A 349 4.95 -6.04 9.44
C ALA A 349 4.82 -6.92 8.18
N LEU A 350 4.11 -6.46 7.15
CA LEU A 350 3.88 -7.20 5.90
C LEU A 350 5.09 -7.19 4.96
N ALA A 351 6.08 -6.32 5.18
CA ALA A 351 7.31 -6.30 4.39
C ALA A 351 8.08 -7.63 4.45
N HIS A 352 7.88 -8.40 5.52
CA HIS A 352 8.54 -9.68 5.74
C HIS A 352 7.63 -10.88 5.46
N TRP A 353 6.48 -10.68 4.79
CA TRP A 353 5.54 -11.74 4.48
C TRP A 353 5.70 -12.19 3.04
N THR A 354 5.76 -13.50 2.83
CA THR A 354 5.70 -14.07 1.49
C THR A 354 4.24 -14.40 1.11
N PRO A 355 3.91 -14.44 -0.19
CA PRO A 355 2.60 -14.92 -0.63
C PRO A 355 2.27 -16.33 -0.12
N ASP A 356 3.27 -17.20 0.07
CA ASP A 356 3.08 -18.54 0.63
C ASP A 356 2.71 -18.49 2.10
N GLN A 357 3.33 -17.61 2.90
CA GLN A 357 2.94 -17.41 4.30
C GLN A 357 1.51 -16.89 4.40
N VAL A 358 1.11 -15.93 3.54
CA VAL A 358 -0.27 -15.47 3.50
C VAL A 358 -1.20 -16.64 3.14
N ARG A 359 -0.91 -17.42 2.09
CA ARG A 359 -1.72 -18.59 1.71
C ARG A 359 -1.82 -19.63 2.82
N ALA A 360 -0.73 -19.92 3.53
CA ALA A 360 -0.70 -20.88 4.63
C ALA A 360 -1.55 -20.40 5.81
N THR A 361 -1.43 -19.11 6.17
CA THR A 361 -2.32 -18.46 7.16
C THR A 361 -3.79 -18.69 6.79
N LEU A 362 -4.17 -18.55 5.52
CA LEU A 362 -5.56 -18.76 5.09
C LEU A 362 -5.98 -20.22 5.11
N ALA A 363 -5.11 -21.13 4.71
CA ALA A 363 -5.40 -22.55 4.77
C ALA A 363 -5.72 -22.99 6.20
N ALA A 364 -4.98 -22.46 7.18
CA ALA A 364 -5.25 -22.71 8.60
C ALA A 364 -6.63 -22.13 9.01
N LEU A 365 -6.99 -20.96 8.49
CA LEU A 365 -8.25 -20.27 8.81
C LEU A 365 -9.47 -20.79 8.05
N ALA A 366 -9.33 -21.43 6.89
CA ALA A 366 -10.44 -21.95 6.09
C ALA A 366 -11.22 -23.10 6.78
N SER A 367 -10.76 -23.53 7.95
CA SER A 367 -11.44 -24.46 8.84
C SER A 367 -12.43 -23.80 9.81
N LEU A 368 -12.46 -22.46 9.85
CA LEU A 368 -13.48 -21.64 10.50
C LEU A 368 -14.76 -21.59 9.67
#